data_AF-A0A351IU26-F1
#
_entry.id   AF-A0A351IU26-F1
#
_cell.length_a   1.000
_cell.length_b   1.000
_cell.length_c   1.000
_cell.angle_alpha   90.00
_cell.angle_beta   90.00
_cell.angle_gamma   90.00
#
_symmetry.space_group_name_H-M   'P 1'
#
loop_
_entity.id
_entity.type
_entity.pdbx_description
1 polymer ?
#
loop_
_entity_poly.entity_id
_entity_poly.type
_entity_poly.pdbx_seq_one_letter_code
_entity_poly.pdbx_strand_id
1 'polypeptide(L)'
;MPELPEVETVRRQIQPLVSGMAILDGWSHPSAKFASASDAVGHRISDVSRRGKYLLFDLEPLAPGPGGRRELVVHLGMTGALFVDPGPPDDDYSRAWWMLEDGRHLWFRDVRRFGRTVV
;
A
#
# COMPACT_ATOMS: atom_id res chain seq x y z
N MET A 1 -0.21 18.94 1.23
CA MET A 1 -0.29 18.10 2.42
C MET A 1 -1.70 17.55 2.46
N PRO A 2 -1.91 16.25 2.18
CA PRO A 2 -3.21 15.65 2.30
C PRO A 2 -3.72 15.81 3.73
N GLU A 3 -4.90 16.40 3.88
CA GLU A 3 -5.60 16.50 5.16
C GLU A 3 -6.58 15.34 5.30
N LEU A 4 -7.32 15.30 6.41
CA LEU A 4 -8.24 14.19 6.70
C LEU A 4 -9.26 13.93 5.57
N PRO A 5 -9.89 14.96 4.95
CA PRO A 5 -10.84 14.75 3.86
C PRO A 5 -10.21 14.13 2.62
N GLU A 6 -8.98 14.52 2.27
CA GLU A 6 -8.25 14.00 1.12
C GLU A 6 -7.85 12.55 1.35
N VAL A 7 -7.37 12.21 2.55
CA VAL A 7 -7.03 10.82 2.89
C VAL A 7 -8.29 9.93 2.86
N GLU A 8 -9.45 10.42 3.33
CA GLU A 8 -10.71 9.68 3.21
C GLU A 8 -11.14 9.50 1.75
N THR A 9 -10.91 10.51 0.90
CA THR A 9 -11.19 10.42 -0.53
C THR A 9 -10.32 9.35 -1.18
N VAL A 10 -9.02 9.33 -0.89
CA VAL A 10 -8.09 8.29 -1.38
C VAL A 10 -8.53 6.92 -0.88
N ARG A 11 -8.91 6.78 0.40
CA ARG A 11 -9.42 5.50 0.94
C ARG A 11 -10.62 4.98 0.13
N ARG A 12 -11.61 5.85 -0.12
CA ARG A 12 -12.83 5.50 -0.89
C ARG A 12 -12.54 5.12 -2.34
N GLN A 13 -11.49 5.68 -2.94
CA GLN A 13 -11.08 5.35 -4.30
C GLN A 13 -10.29 4.03 -4.36
N ILE A 14 -9.41 3.79 -3.40
CA ILE A 14 -8.52 2.63 -3.39
C ILE A 14 -9.22 1.36 -2.90
N GLN A 15 -9.99 1.43 -1.81
CA GLN A 15 -10.65 0.27 -1.20
C GLN A 15 -11.36 -0.65 -2.22
N PRO A 16 -12.30 -0.16 -3.06
CA PRO A 16 -13.02 -1.04 -3.98
C PRO A 16 -12.14 -1.66 -5.06
N LEU A 17 -10.92 -1.15 -5.27
CA LEU A 17 -10.00 -1.65 -6.29
C LEU A 17 -9.11 -2.79 -5.77
N VAL A 18 -8.88 -2.86 -4.46
CA VAL A 18 -7.86 -3.75 -3.87
C VAL A 18 -8.40 -4.67 -2.77
N SER A 19 -9.53 -4.34 -2.14
CA SER A 19 -10.15 -5.21 -1.15
C SER A 19 -10.51 -6.56 -1.76
N GLY A 20 -10.19 -7.62 -1.02
CA GLY A 20 -10.30 -8.99 -1.46
C GLY A 20 -9.15 -9.46 -2.35
N MET A 21 -8.17 -8.65 -2.76
CA MET A 21 -7.09 -9.09 -3.65
C MET A 21 -5.88 -9.63 -2.88
N ALA A 22 -5.27 -10.70 -3.40
CA ALA A 22 -3.99 -11.20 -2.89
C ALA A 22 -2.79 -10.42 -3.44
N ILE A 23 -1.80 -10.16 -2.59
CA ILE A 23 -0.51 -9.56 -2.96
C ILE A 23 0.46 -10.70 -3.26
N LEU A 24 0.87 -10.82 -4.51
CA LEU A 24 1.71 -11.92 -5.01
C LEU A 24 3.19 -11.57 -5.08
N ASP A 25 3.51 -10.30 -5.30
CA ASP A 25 4.88 -9.80 -5.35
C ASP A 25 4.93 -8.34 -4.90
N GLY A 26 6.10 -7.84 -4.55
CA GLY A 26 6.25 -6.47 -4.08
C GLY A 26 7.69 -6.00 -4.00
N TRP A 27 7.85 -4.69 -4.09
CA TRP A 27 9.13 -4.02 -4.00
C TRP A 27 9.04 -2.79 -3.13
N SER A 28 10.16 -2.44 -2.50
CA SER A 28 10.29 -1.22 -1.71
C SER A 28 11.59 -0.50 -2.01
N HIS A 29 11.55 0.83 -1.99
CA HIS A 29 12.74 1.64 -2.08
C HIS A 29 13.62 1.39 -0.83
N PRO A 30 14.95 1.21 -0.98
CA PRO A 30 15.86 0.86 0.11
C PRO A 30 16.08 2.03 1.08
N SER A 31 15.09 2.26 1.94
CA SER A 31 15.06 3.30 2.97
C SER A 31 14.23 2.79 4.14
N ALA A 32 14.63 3.10 5.37
CA ALA A 32 13.90 2.69 6.57
C ALA A 32 12.43 3.17 6.61
N LYS A 33 12.06 4.18 5.81
CA LYS A 33 10.68 4.66 5.68
C LYS A 33 9.77 3.73 4.87
N PHE A 34 10.36 2.86 4.04
CA PHE A 34 9.61 2.05 3.06
C PHE A 34 9.97 0.57 3.09
N ALA A 35 11.12 0.20 3.69
CA ALA A 35 11.71 -1.13 3.59
C ALA A 35 10.75 -2.29 3.88
N SER A 36 9.87 -2.17 4.89
CA SER A 36 8.93 -3.24 5.25
C SER A 36 7.70 -3.33 4.33
N ALA A 37 7.54 -2.48 3.32
CA ALA A 37 6.42 -2.58 2.38
C ALA A 37 6.35 -3.97 1.70
N SER A 38 7.48 -4.58 1.38
CA SER A 38 7.54 -5.92 0.78
C SER A 38 7.05 -7.03 1.72
N ASP A 39 6.95 -6.78 3.02
CA ASP A 39 6.50 -7.79 4.00
C ASP A 39 4.99 -8.06 3.89
N ALA A 40 4.26 -7.26 3.09
CA ALA A 40 2.85 -7.49 2.76
C ALA A 40 2.66 -8.63 1.74
N VAL A 41 3.72 -9.04 1.03
CA VAL A 41 3.67 -10.15 0.06
C VAL A 41 3.22 -11.44 0.75
N GLY A 42 2.38 -12.22 0.07
CA GLY A 42 1.81 -13.46 0.61
C GLY A 42 0.57 -13.26 1.48
N HIS A 43 0.00 -12.05 1.48
CA HIS A 43 -1.25 -11.73 2.20
C HIS A 43 -2.35 -11.25 1.23
N ARG A 44 -3.61 -11.42 1.63
CA ARG A 44 -4.80 -10.84 1.01
C ARG A 44 -5.17 -9.55 1.73
N ILE A 45 -5.49 -8.51 0.98
CA ILE A 45 -6.02 -7.27 1.54
C ILE A 45 -7.50 -7.52 1.87
N SER A 46 -7.86 -7.68 3.14
CA SER A 46 -9.26 -7.94 3.52
C SER A 46 -10.10 -6.67 3.54
N ASP A 47 -9.54 -5.55 4.00
CA ASP A 47 -10.21 -4.25 4.00
C ASP A 47 -9.21 -3.08 3.93
N VAL A 48 -9.72 -1.89 3.60
CA VAL A 48 -8.95 -0.64 3.63
C VAL A 48 -9.69 0.42 4.44
N SER A 49 -9.13 0.73 5.60
CA SER A 49 -9.67 1.71 6.55
C SER A 49 -8.75 2.94 6.66
N ARG A 50 -9.16 3.92 7.48
CA ARG A 50 -8.37 5.13 7.72
C ARG A 50 -8.39 5.48 9.20
N ARG A 51 -7.23 5.84 9.73
CA ARG A 51 -7.09 6.45 11.07
C ARG A 51 -6.31 7.75 10.97
N GLY A 52 -6.99 8.88 11.17
CA GLY A 52 -6.34 10.19 10.98
C GLY A 52 -5.83 10.35 9.55
N LYS A 53 -4.52 10.56 9.39
CA LYS A 53 -3.83 10.71 8.09
C LYS A 53 -3.20 9.42 7.56
N TYR A 54 -3.51 8.28 8.18
CA TYR A 54 -3.01 6.97 7.81
C TYR A 54 -4.09 6.17 7.10
N LEU A 55 -3.73 5.55 5.98
CA LEU A 55 -4.48 4.48 5.36
C LEU A 55 -3.99 3.16 5.95
N LEU A 56 -4.93 2.28 6.28
CA LEU A 56 -4.68 1.00 6.92
C LEU A 56 -5.25 -0.09 6.03
N PHE A 57 -4.41 -1.02 5.61
CA PHE A 57 -4.77 -2.17 4.78
C PHE A 57 -4.67 -3.40 5.66
N ASP A 58 -5.80 -4.02 5.97
CA ASP A 58 -5.83 -5.25 6.76
C ASP A 58 -5.32 -6.40 5.91
N LEU A 59 -4.32 -7.13 6.41
CA LEU A 59 -3.63 -8.20 5.67
C LEU A 59 -3.88 -9.56 6.33
N GLU A 60 -4.52 -10.45 5.59
CA GLU A 60 -4.75 -11.83 6.00
C GLU A 60 -3.81 -12.79 5.27
N PRO A 61 -3.15 -13.73 5.95
CA PRO A 61 -2.22 -14.64 5.31
C PRO A 61 -2.92 -15.56 4.31
N LEU A 62 -2.31 -15.80 3.15
CA LEU A 62 -2.86 -16.70 2.11
C LEU A 62 -2.72 -18.18 2.46
N ALA A 63 -1.77 -18.53 3.33
CA ALA A 63 -1.53 -19.90 3.76
C ALA A 63 -1.34 -19.98 5.28
N PRO A 64 -1.73 -21.11 5.93
CA PRO A 64 -1.42 -21.36 7.32
C PRO A 64 0.10 -21.41 7.52
N GLY A 65 0.64 -20.55 8.36
CA GLY A 65 2.07 -20.43 8.60
C GLY A 65 2.40 -19.41 9.69
N PRO A 66 3.68 -19.12 9.94
CA PRO A 66 4.08 -18.19 10.99
C PRO A 66 3.71 -16.72 10.71
N GLY A 67 3.24 -16.40 9.51
CA GLY A 67 2.67 -15.10 9.18
C GLY A 67 1.22 -15.01 9.65
N GLY A 68 0.99 -14.45 10.84
CA GLY A 68 -0.36 -14.12 11.30
C GLY A 68 -0.96 -12.94 10.53
N ARG A 69 -2.09 -12.42 11.01
CA ARG A 69 -2.67 -11.16 10.51
C ARG A 69 -1.69 -10.01 10.68
N ARG A 70 -1.60 -9.15 9.67
CA ARG A 70 -0.76 -7.94 9.63
C ARG A 70 -1.56 -6.75 9.16
N GLU A 71 -0.95 -5.57 9.16
CA GLU A 71 -1.58 -4.35 8.65
C GLU A 71 -0.52 -3.55 7.87
N LEU A 72 -0.78 -3.28 6.59
CA LEU A 72 0.02 -2.32 5.84
C LEU A 72 -0.51 -0.91 6.14
N VAL A 73 0.34 -0.07 6.71
CA VAL A 73 0.02 1.31 7.06
C VAL A 73 0.74 2.26 6.10
N VAL A 74 -0.02 3.12 5.45
CA VAL A 74 0.50 4.12 4.51
C VAL A 74 0.18 5.53 5.01
N HIS A 75 1.21 6.35 5.18
CA HIS A 75 1.09 7.78 5.41
C HIS A 75 1.52 8.55 4.17
N LEU A 76 0.62 9.34 3.58
CA LEU A 76 0.90 10.05 2.32
C LEU A 76 1.91 11.21 2.49
N GLY A 77 2.12 11.72 3.71
CA GLY A 77 3.07 12.81 3.92
C GLY A 77 2.59 14.11 3.27
N MET A 78 3.36 14.65 2.32
CA MET A 78 2.99 15.89 1.63
C MET A 78 2.66 15.72 0.15
N THR A 79 3.36 14.80 -0.51
CA THR A 79 3.29 14.55 -1.96
C THR A 79 3.02 13.09 -2.29
N GLY A 80 2.72 12.28 -1.27
CA GLY A 80 2.39 10.88 -1.43
C GLY A 80 1.05 10.69 -2.13
N ALA A 81 1.01 9.74 -3.06
CA ALA A 81 -0.19 9.32 -3.75
C ALA A 81 -0.18 7.80 -3.95
N LEU A 82 -1.37 7.22 -3.99
CA LEU A 82 -1.58 5.81 -4.29
C LEU A 82 -2.31 5.68 -5.63
N PHE A 83 -1.93 4.66 -6.38
CA PHE A 83 -2.46 4.35 -7.69
C PHE A 83 -2.66 2.85 -7.83
N VAL A 84 -3.56 2.45 -8.73
CA VAL A 84 -3.79 1.05 -9.10
C VAL A 84 -3.81 0.94 -10.62
N ASP A 85 -2.75 0.41 -11.20
CA ASP A 85 -2.54 0.38 -12.66
C ASP A 85 -2.27 -1.04 -13.18
N PRO A 86 -2.46 -1.33 -14.49
CA PRO A 86 -2.27 -2.68 -15.07
C PRO A 86 -0.83 -3.22 -15.12
N GLY A 87 0.15 -2.51 -14.56
CA GLY A 87 1.56 -2.92 -14.60
C GLY A 87 2.39 -2.19 -13.55
N PRO A 88 3.68 -2.59 -13.38
CA PRO A 88 4.56 -1.95 -12.41
C PRO A 88 4.77 -0.47 -12.78
N PRO A 89 5.02 0.40 -11.79
CA PRO A 89 5.20 1.82 -12.06
C PRO A 89 6.50 2.09 -12.83
N ASP A 90 6.38 2.88 -13.90
CA ASP A 90 7.51 3.51 -14.61
C ASP A 90 7.66 4.97 -14.13
N ASP A 91 8.06 5.13 -12.86
CA ASP A 91 8.20 6.44 -12.20
C ASP A 91 9.33 6.39 -11.14
N ASP A 92 10.35 7.24 -11.30
CA ASP A 92 11.51 7.36 -10.39
C ASP A 92 11.13 7.75 -8.94
N TYR A 93 9.93 8.29 -8.76
CA TYR A 93 9.36 8.66 -7.49
C TYR A 93 8.51 7.55 -6.87
N SER A 94 8.42 6.37 -7.49
CA SER A 94 7.93 5.16 -6.85
C SER A 94 8.75 4.82 -5.61
N ARG A 95 8.06 4.48 -4.52
CA ARG A 95 8.66 4.14 -3.22
C ARG A 95 8.28 2.75 -2.74
N ALA A 96 7.14 2.23 -3.19
CA ALA A 96 6.73 0.86 -3.00
C ALA A 96 5.71 0.47 -4.07
N TRP A 97 5.66 -0.80 -4.43
CA TRP A 97 4.56 -1.37 -5.22
C TRP A 97 4.27 -2.80 -4.80
N TRP A 98 3.04 -3.23 -5.06
CA TRP A 98 2.50 -4.54 -4.74
C TRP A 98 1.72 -5.07 -5.94
N MET A 99 2.14 -6.20 -6.50
CA MET A 99 1.42 -6.89 -7.57
C MET A 99 0.24 -7.65 -6.98
N LEU A 100 -0.96 -7.37 -7.48
CA LEU A 100 -2.21 -8.02 -7.10
C LEU A 100 -2.45 -9.28 -7.94
N GLU A 101 -3.30 -10.18 -7.47
CA GLU A 101 -3.58 -11.46 -8.13
C GLU A 101 -4.20 -11.34 -9.54
N ASP A 102 -4.79 -10.18 -9.87
CA ASP A 102 -5.33 -9.88 -11.19
C ASP A 102 -4.32 -9.19 -12.13
N GLY A 103 -3.05 -9.09 -11.72
CA GLY A 103 -1.96 -8.48 -12.49
C GLY A 103 -1.84 -6.96 -12.34
N ARG A 104 -2.81 -6.29 -11.71
CA ARG A 104 -2.69 -4.86 -11.40
C ARG A 104 -1.68 -4.63 -10.29
N HIS A 105 -1.15 -3.42 -10.21
CA HIS A 105 -0.20 -3.00 -9.19
C HIS A 105 -0.80 -1.87 -8.36
N LEU A 106 -0.92 -2.09 -7.06
CA LEU A 106 -1.06 -0.99 -6.11
C LEU A 106 0.33 -0.39 -5.91
N TRP A 107 0.50 0.92 -6.06
CA TRP A 107 1.81 1.53 -5.87
C TRP A 107 1.76 2.90 -5.22
N PHE A 108 2.84 3.20 -4.48
CA PHE A 108 2.99 4.42 -3.70
C PHE A 108 4.08 5.30 -4.31
N ARG A 109 3.65 6.48 -4.77
CA ARG A 109 4.52 7.53 -5.31
C ARG A 109 4.76 8.59 -4.26
N ASP A 110 6.00 9.00 -4.04
CA ASP A 110 6.30 10.18 -3.21
C ASP A 110 7.60 10.89 -3.60
N VAL A 111 7.44 12.09 -4.17
CA VAL A 111 8.54 12.94 -4.62
C VAL A 111 9.42 13.41 -3.45
N ARG A 112 8.80 13.90 -2.37
CA ARG A 112 9.53 14.50 -1.23
C ARG A 112 10.01 13.48 -0.20
N ARG A 113 9.62 12.21 -0.33
CA ARG A 113 9.98 11.10 0.59
C ARG A 113 9.60 11.39 2.05
N PHE A 114 8.48 12.09 2.25
CA PHE A 114 7.92 12.43 3.57
C PHE A 114 6.80 11.48 3.97
N GLY A 115 6.25 10.73 3.02
CA GLY A 115 5.40 9.60 3.30
C GLY A 115 6.16 8.43 3.92
N ARG A 116 5.40 7.41 4.31
CA ARG A 116 5.90 6.21 4.99
C ARG A 116 5.01 5.02 4.67
N THR A 117 5.63 3.85 4.55
CA THR A 117 4.93 2.56 4.53
C THR A 117 5.52 1.68 5.62
N VAL A 118 4.66 0.98 6.36
CA VAL A 118 5.08 -0.02 7.34
C VAL A 118 4.09 -1.18 7.31
N VAL A 119 4.59 -2.40 7.52
CA VAL A 119 3.82 -3.64 7.63
C VAL A 119 4.16 -4.28 8.97
#